data_AF-A0A7V9DIC2-F1
#
_entry.id   AF-A0A7V9DIC2-F1
#
_cell.length_a   1.000
_cell.length_b   1.000
_cell.length_c   1.000
_cell.angle_alpha   90.00
_cell.angle_beta   90.00
_cell.angle_gamma   90.00
#
_symmetry.space_group_name_H-M   'P 1'
#
loop_
_entity.id
_entity.type
_entity.pdbx_description
1 polymer ?
#
loop_
_entity_poly.entity_id
_entity_poly.type
_entity_poly.pdbx_seq_one_letter_code
_entity_poly.pdbx_strand_id
1 'polypeptide(L)'
;MNGGWVQIMGPVERIAQFKEIETTFGARALQQLRWPPENIADSPGEALSRLVMLPGAHYSDPQFSWKWEVAPAGIGFVEGRGLGPQFAGDLFMGAATANLEGGYLLHFNLTGNRRKVGVDDPRLEDRVADNVAKHDGTESESLLIGRDFGVATDIETGPNGNLFVVSLTKGEIYEIFRR
;
A
#
# COMPACT_ATOMS: atom_id res chain seq x y z
N MET A 1 -3.06 4.87 -11.81
CA MET A 1 -3.57 6.26 -11.65
C MET A 1 -2.91 6.83 -10.39
N ASN A 2 -2.54 8.11 -10.26
CA ASN A 2 -1.71 8.58 -9.14
C ASN A 2 -2.46 8.77 -7.79
N GLY A 3 -3.58 8.08 -7.57
CA GLY A 3 -4.36 8.15 -6.33
C GLY A 3 -4.96 9.51 -5.98
N GLY A 4 -4.91 10.49 -6.88
CA GLY A 4 -5.36 11.86 -6.63
C GLY A 4 -4.39 12.74 -5.84
N TRP A 5 -3.17 12.27 -5.56
CA TRP A 5 -2.14 13.06 -4.88
C TRP A 5 -1.67 14.23 -5.76
N VAL A 6 -1.50 15.40 -5.16
CA VAL A 6 -1.08 16.63 -5.87
C VAL A 6 0.22 17.23 -5.36
N GLN A 7 0.66 16.87 -4.16
CA GLN A 7 1.81 17.50 -3.50
C GLN A 7 2.78 16.51 -2.89
N ILE A 8 2.33 15.44 -2.22
CA ILE A 8 3.20 14.42 -1.60
C ILE A 8 2.61 13.04 -1.89
N MET A 9 3.45 12.10 -2.30
CA MET A 9 3.18 10.67 -2.36
C MET A 9 4.39 9.92 -1.79
N GLY A 10 4.14 8.95 -0.91
CA GLY A 10 5.22 8.31 -0.16
C GLY A 10 5.81 9.22 0.94
N PRO A 11 6.98 8.88 1.49
CA PRO A 11 7.71 9.73 2.43
C PRO A 11 8.07 11.08 1.81
N VAL A 12 7.93 12.16 2.58
CA VAL A 12 8.18 13.52 2.09
C VAL A 12 9.63 13.74 1.65
N GLU A 13 10.58 13.00 2.22
CA GLU A 13 11.98 13.01 1.80
C GLU A 13 12.19 12.52 0.37
N ARG A 14 11.27 11.72 -0.18
CA ARG A 14 11.28 11.20 -1.56
C ARG A 14 10.50 12.08 -2.55
N ILE A 15 10.15 13.32 -2.17
CA ILE A 15 9.39 14.26 -3.01
C ILE A 15 9.97 14.45 -4.43
N ALA A 16 11.30 14.46 -4.56
CA ALA A 16 11.96 14.60 -5.85
C ALA A 16 11.62 13.43 -6.81
N GLN A 17 11.55 12.20 -6.29
CA GLN A 17 11.16 11.03 -7.06
C GLN A 17 9.69 11.12 -7.50
N PHE A 18 8.80 11.57 -6.61
CA PHE A 18 7.39 11.78 -6.97
C PHE A 18 7.25 12.84 -8.08
N LYS A 19 7.93 13.98 -7.94
CA LYS A 19 7.94 15.03 -8.97
C LYS A 19 8.48 14.52 -10.30
N GLU A 20 9.59 13.79 -10.28
CA GLU A 20 10.17 13.18 -11.48
C GLU A 20 9.17 12.27 -12.18
N ILE A 21 8.53 11.35 -11.45
CA ILE A 21 7.51 10.44 -12.00
C ILE A 21 6.38 11.23 -12.65
N GLU A 22 5.76 12.19 -11.95
CA GLU A 22 4.58 12.89 -12.48
C GLU A 22 4.90 13.88 -13.61
N THR A 23 6.12 14.40 -13.68
CA THR A 23 6.56 15.32 -14.74
C THR A 23 7.12 14.60 -15.97
N THR A 24 7.46 13.32 -15.87
CA THR A 24 8.05 12.55 -16.98
C THR A 24 7.12 11.47 -17.53
N PHE A 25 6.20 10.96 -16.72
CA PHE A 25 5.33 9.85 -17.09
C PHE A 25 4.06 10.28 -17.83
N GLY A 26 3.70 9.51 -18.88
CA GLY A 26 2.44 9.65 -19.60
C GLY A 26 2.23 11.05 -20.19
N ALA A 27 1.02 11.59 -20.04
CA ALA A 27 0.66 12.90 -20.55
C ALA A 27 1.00 14.06 -19.59
N ARG A 28 1.76 13.81 -18.50
CA ARG A 28 2.04 14.80 -17.44
C ARG A 28 0.77 15.42 -16.85
N ALA A 29 -0.26 14.61 -16.75
CA ALA A 29 -1.55 15.01 -16.22
C ALA A 29 -1.80 14.23 -14.93
N LEU A 30 -1.73 14.93 -13.80
CA LEU A 30 -2.28 14.39 -12.56
C LEU A 30 -3.78 14.12 -12.76
N GLN A 31 -4.37 13.23 -11.94
CA GLN A 31 -5.83 13.12 -11.91
C GLN A 31 -6.52 14.46 -11.64
N GLN A 32 -5.84 15.36 -10.91
CA GLN A 32 -6.26 16.75 -10.73
C GLN A 32 -5.72 17.61 -11.87
N LEU A 33 -6.44 17.65 -12.99
CA LEU A 33 -6.07 18.44 -14.19
C LEU A 33 -5.84 19.94 -13.93
N ARG A 34 -6.31 20.46 -12.80
CA ARG A 34 -6.14 21.87 -12.39
C ARG A 34 -4.79 22.15 -11.71
N TRP A 35 -3.99 21.12 -11.44
CA TRP A 35 -2.70 21.23 -10.78
C TRP A 35 -1.61 20.57 -11.64
N PRO A 36 -0.81 21.35 -12.38
CA PRO A 36 0.31 20.83 -13.15
C PRO A 36 1.34 20.12 -12.24
N PRO A 37 1.89 18.95 -12.64
CA PRO A 37 2.96 18.26 -11.91
C PRO A 37 4.19 19.13 -11.62
N GLU A 38 4.47 20.12 -12.46
CA GLU A 38 5.58 21.06 -12.28
C GLU A 38 5.45 21.87 -10.98
N ASN A 39 4.22 22.00 -10.47
CA ASN A 39 3.94 22.64 -9.20
C ASN A 39 4.22 21.75 -7.99
N ILE A 40 4.56 20.47 -8.13
CA ILE A 40 5.05 19.68 -7.00
C ILE A 40 6.31 20.38 -6.45
N ALA A 41 6.45 20.44 -5.12
CA ALA A 41 7.55 21.18 -4.49
C ALA A 41 8.92 20.55 -4.81
N ASP A 42 9.96 21.36 -4.84
CA ASP A 42 11.33 20.91 -5.12
C ASP A 42 12.07 20.41 -3.88
N SER A 43 11.50 20.61 -2.68
CA SER A 43 12.08 20.16 -1.42
C SER A 43 11.02 19.68 -0.42
N PRO A 44 11.40 18.83 0.55
CA PRO A 44 10.51 18.41 1.63
C PRO A 44 9.97 19.59 2.44
N GLY A 45 10.83 20.56 2.77
CA GLY A 45 10.45 21.74 3.56
C GLY A 45 9.41 22.61 2.85
N GLU A 46 9.59 22.82 1.55
CA GLU A 46 8.59 23.53 0.75
C GLU A 46 7.28 22.73 0.66
N ALA A 47 7.35 21.41 0.45
CA ALA A 47 6.16 20.56 0.39
C ALA A 47 5.33 20.65 1.68
N LEU A 48 6.00 20.58 2.85
CA LEU A 48 5.37 20.70 4.16
C LEU A 48 4.80 22.11 4.41
N SER A 49 5.50 23.16 3.97
CA SER A 49 5.03 24.55 4.12
C SER A 49 3.73 24.86 3.38
N ARG A 50 3.40 24.04 2.37
CA ARG A 50 2.17 24.17 1.55
C ARG A 50 0.99 23.39 2.14
N LEU A 51 1.20 22.59 3.18
CA LEU A 51 0.11 21.88 3.86
C LEU A 51 -0.73 22.85 4.69
N VAL A 52 -2.06 22.69 4.62
CA VAL A 52 -2.97 23.37 5.54
C VAL A 52 -3.01 22.57 6.84
N MET A 53 -2.41 23.10 7.89
CA MET A 53 -2.37 22.47 9.22
C MET A 53 -3.52 23.00 10.09
N LEU A 54 -4.44 22.11 10.46
CA LEU A 54 -5.47 22.42 11.46
C LEU A 54 -4.86 22.47 12.87
N PRO A 55 -5.49 23.15 13.85
CA PRO A 55 -5.00 23.15 15.24
C PRO A 55 -4.78 21.74 15.78
N GLY A 56 -3.56 21.45 16.25
CA GLY A 56 -3.16 20.13 16.76
C GLY A 56 -2.78 19.10 15.69
N ALA A 57 -2.88 19.44 14.40
CA ALA A 57 -2.44 18.57 13.33
C ALA A 57 -0.90 18.45 13.33
N HIS A 58 -0.42 17.26 12.99
CA HIS A 58 0.98 16.99 12.69
C HIS A 58 1.07 16.12 11.45
N TYR A 59 2.08 16.37 10.62
CA TYR A 59 2.38 15.52 9.49
C TYR A 59 3.15 14.27 9.96
N SER A 60 2.88 13.14 9.32
CA SER A 60 3.67 11.91 9.44
C SER A 60 3.74 11.24 8.09
N ASP A 61 4.90 10.71 7.76
CA ASP A 61 5.09 9.85 6.59
C ASP A 61 4.23 8.58 6.68
N PRO A 62 3.90 7.95 5.54
CA PRO A 62 3.19 6.67 5.53
C PRO A 62 3.99 5.57 6.23
N GLN A 63 3.28 4.59 6.80
CA GLN A 63 3.93 3.44 7.44
C GLN A 63 4.52 2.44 6.44
N PHE A 64 4.06 2.50 5.20
CA PHE A 64 4.60 1.77 4.05
C PHE A 64 4.14 2.46 2.77
N SER A 65 4.94 2.44 1.71
CA SER A 65 4.54 2.95 0.41
C SER A 65 5.18 2.20 -0.74
N TRP A 66 4.63 2.35 -1.94
CA TRP A 66 5.27 1.94 -3.18
C TRP A 66 5.64 3.17 -3.99
N LYS A 67 6.76 3.11 -4.71
CA LYS A 67 7.20 4.18 -5.61
C LYS A 67 6.22 4.40 -6.75
N TRP A 68 5.73 3.32 -7.34
CA TRP A 68 4.65 3.30 -8.33
C TRP A 68 3.42 2.62 -7.77
N GLU A 69 2.26 3.00 -8.30
CA GLU A 69 0.98 2.51 -7.84
C GLU A 69 0.88 0.97 -7.84
N VAL A 70 0.59 0.46 -6.64
CA VAL A 70 0.08 -0.87 -6.34
C VAL A 70 -1.29 -0.65 -5.68
N ALA A 71 -2.38 -0.93 -6.39
CA ALA A 71 -3.73 -0.50 -5.98
C ALA A 71 -4.28 -1.33 -4.82
N PRO A 72 -4.40 -0.78 -3.59
CA PRO A 72 -4.92 -1.51 -2.43
C PRO A 72 -6.46 -1.54 -2.43
N ALA A 73 -7.06 -2.62 -1.94
CA ALA A 73 -8.49 -2.72 -1.65
C ALA A 73 -8.74 -3.10 -0.19
N GLY A 74 -9.38 -4.25 0.07
CA GLY A 74 -9.68 -4.71 1.42
C GLY A 74 -8.42 -4.91 2.24
N ILE A 75 -8.43 -4.45 3.48
CA ILE A 75 -7.38 -4.71 4.46
C ILE A 75 -8.00 -5.33 5.71
N GLY A 76 -7.30 -6.29 6.31
CA GLY A 76 -7.77 -6.96 7.52
C GLY A 76 -6.60 -7.28 8.45
N PHE A 77 -6.81 -7.14 9.75
CA PHE A 77 -5.85 -7.64 10.74
C PHE A 77 -6.31 -9.01 11.22
N VAL A 78 -5.37 -9.95 11.30
CA VAL A 78 -5.68 -11.30 11.81
C VAL A 78 -6.01 -11.24 13.29
N GLU A 79 -7.18 -11.72 13.68
CA GLU A 79 -7.56 -11.83 15.08
C GLU A 79 -7.16 -13.18 15.67
N GLY A 80 -6.53 -13.16 16.84
CA GLY A 80 -6.14 -14.38 17.54
C GLY A 80 -5.03 -15.16 16.83
N ARG A 81 -5.08 -16.50 16.93
CA ARG A 81 -3.99 -17.41 16.51
C ARG A 81 -4.46 -18.54 15.59
N GLY A 82 -5.63 -18.42 14.98
CA GLY A 82 -6.21 -19.50 14.16
C GLY A 82 -5.36 -19.84 12.93
N LEU A 83 -4.77 -18.84 12.28
CA LEU A 83 -3.77 -19.04 11.21
C LEU A 83 -2.39 -19.48 11.71
N GLY A 84 -2.16 -19.44 13.02
CA GLY A 84 -0.87 -19.66 13.66
C GLY A 84 -0.36 -18.42 14.41
N PRO A 85 0.45 -18.59 15.47
CA PRO A 85 0.95 -17.48 16.27
C PRO A 85 1.81 -16.49 15.48
N GLN A 86 2.42 -16.92 14.38
CA GLN A 86 3.25 -16.09 13.52
C GLN A 86 2.47 -15.06 12.70
N PHE A 87 1.15 -15.23 12.56
CA PHE A 87 0.27 -14.28 11.84
C PHE A 87 -0.56 -13.42 12.80
N ALA A 88 -0.45 -13.63 14.11
CA ALA A 88 -1.36 -13.06 15.09
C ALA A 88 -1.28 -11.53 15.11
N GLY A 89 -2.34 -10.87 14.67
CA GLY A 89 -2.42 -9.41 14.56
C GLY A 89 -1.79 -8.85 13.28
N ASP A 90 -1.22 -9.66 12.39
CA ASP A 90 -0.61 -9.14 11.17
C ASP A 90 -1.65 -8.58 10.21
N LEU A 91 -1.19 -7.73 9.30
CA LEU A 91 -2.02 -7.06 8.32
C LEU A 91 -2.00 -7.85 7.01
N PHE A 92 -3.18 -8.08 6.44
CA PHE A 92 -3.37 -8.60 5.10
C PHE A 92 -4.00 -7.51 4.22
N MET A 93 -3.59 -7.44 2.96
CA MET A 93 -4.10 -6.47 1.99
C MET A 93 -4.38 -7.15 0.65
N GLY A 94 -5.60 -6.96 0.17
CA GLY A 94 -6.05 -7.43 -1.14
C GLY A 94 -5.86 -6.38 -2.23
N ALA A 95 -5.82 -6.86 -3.49
CA ALA A 95 -5.71 -6.00 -4.66
C ALA A 95 -7.05 -5.36 -5.05
N ALA A 96 -7.03 -4.09 -5.48
CA ALA A 96 -8.17 -3.41 -6.09
C ALA A 96 -8.36 -3.70 -7.59
N THR A 97 -7.37 -4.33 -8.22
CA THR A 97 -7.43 -4.75 -9.62
C THR A 97 -6.74 -6.09 -9.77
N ALA A 98 -7.08 -6.84 -10.82
CA ALA A 98 -6.41 -8.10 -11.14
C ALA A 98 -5.13 -7.92 -11.98
N ASN A 99 -4.67 -6.67 -12.21
CA ASN A 99 -3.58 -6.39 -13.15
C ASN A 99 -2.21 -6.89 -12.66
N LEU A 100 -2.00 -6.96 -11.35
CA LEU A 100 -0.79 -7.48 -10.72
C LEU A 100 -1.12 -8.82 -10.06
N GLU A 101 -0.39 -9.88 -10.42
CA GLU A 101 -0.52 -11.24 -9.86
C GLU A 101 -1.95 -11.83 -9.93
N GLY A 102 -2.76 -11.42 -10.92
CA GLY A 102 -4.16 -11.86 -11.06
C GLY A 102 -5.08 -11.38 -9.93
N GLY A 103 -4.60 -10.45 -9.09
CA GLY A 103 -5.19 -10.09 -7.81
C GLY A 103 -4.35 -10.66 -6.66
N TYR A 104 -3.37 -9.88 -6.21
CA TYR A 104 -2.50 -10.25 -5.11
C TYR A 104 -3.24 -10.30 -3.76
N LEU A 105 -2.67 -11.08 -2.85
CA LEU A 105 -2.86 -10.95 -1.41
C LEU A 105 -1.46 -10.70 -0.80
N LEU A 106 -1.28 -9.55 -0.17
CA LEU A 106 -0.06 -9.21 0.56
C LEU A 106 -0.25 -9.41 2.07
N HIS A 107 0.81 -9.83 2.74
CA HIS A 107 0.92 -9.98 4.18
C HIS A 107 2.05 -9.08 4.70
N PHE A 108 1.77 -8.37 5.79
CA PHE A 108 2.70 -7.46 6.44
C PHE A 108 2.83 -7.83 7.91
N ASN A 109 4.05 -8.13 8.32
CA ASN A 109 4.41 -8.18 9.73
C ASN A 109 4.29 -6.79 10.34
N LEU A 110 3.93 -6.71 11.62
CA LEU A 110 3.94 -5.46 12.37
C LEU A 110 4.99 -5.50 13.47
N THR A 111 5.57 -4.34 13.78
CA THR A 111 6.42 -4.18 14.97
C THR A 111 5.69 -4.59 16.24
N GLY A 112 6.43 -4.96 17.31
CA GLY A 112 5.81 -5.47 18.54
C GLY A 112 4.82 -4.51 19.24
N ASN A 113 4.98 -3.19 19.02
CA ASN A 113 4.02 -2.17 19.50
C ASN A 113 2.95 -1.81 18.47
N ARG A 114 2.97 -2.45 17.29
CA ARG A 114 2.06 -2.29 16.15
C ARG A 114 2.00 -0.89 15.58
N ARG A 115 3.05 -0.08 15.76
CA ARG A 115 3.08 1.31 15.27
C ARG A 115 3.73 1.46 13.90
N LYS A 116 4.37 0.41 13.39
CA LYS A 116 5.05 0.37 12.08
C LYS A 116 4.94 -1.02 11.45
N VAL A 117 5.04 -1.08 10.12
CA VAL A 117 5.33 -2.31 9.39
C VAL A 117 6.71 -2.82 9.80
N GLY A 118 6.74 -4.09 10.22
CA GLY A 118 7.95 -4.87 10.42
C GLY A 118 8.43 -5.38 9.08
N VAL A 119 9.72 -5.26 8.82
CA VAL A 119 10.35 -5.61 7.55
C VAL A 119 11.53 -6.52 7.83
N ASP A 120 11.54 -7.67 7.18
CA ASP A 120 12.65 -8.63 7.24
C ASP A 120 13.47 -8.62 5.95
N ASP A 121 12.90 -8.10 4.85
CA ASP A 121 13.59 -7.87 3.58
C ASP A 121 14.46 -6.60 3.69
N PRO A 122 15.80 -6.71 3.53
CA PRO A 122 16.69 -5.55 3.63
C PRO A 122 16.37 -4.43 2.64
N ARG A 123 15.72 -4.75 1.50
CA ARG A 123 15.31 -3.75 0.51
C ARG A 123 14.21 -2.84 1.02
N LEU A 124 13.42 -3.31 1.98
CA LEU A 124 12.27 -2.58 2.55
C LEU A 124 12.58 -1.90 3.89
N GLU A 125 13.85 -1.76 4.30
CA GLU A 125 14.23 -1.17 5.59
C GLU A 125 13.66 0.25 5.81
N ASP A 126 13.53 1.01 4.73
CA ASP A 126 12.94 2.34 4.69
C ASP A 126 11.40 2.35 4.52
N ARG A 127 10.79 1.16 4.34
CA ARG A 127 9.36 0.92 4.11
C ARG A 127 8.84 1.54 2.82
N VAL A 128 9.69 1.63 1.81
CA VAL A 128 9.33 1.99 0.45
C VAL A 128 9.69 0.85 -0.47
N ALA A 129 8.71 0.25 -1.14
CA ALA A 129 8.98 -0.67 -2.24
C ALA A 129 9.31 0.15 -3.50
N ASP A 130 10.55 0.08 -3.96
CA ASP A 130 11.08 0.74 -5.15
C ASP A 130 10.75 -0.03 -6.43
N ASN A 131 9.46 -0.33 -6.63
CA ASN A 131 8.97 -0.90 -7.87
C ASN A 131 9.24 0.02 -9.08
N VAL A 132 9.26 -0.53 -10.29
CA VAL A 132 9.75 0.21 -11.48
C VAL A 132 8.65 0.71 -12.41
N ALA A 133 7.42 0.23 -12.23
CA ALA A 133 6.26 0.63 -13.03
C ALA A 133 4.96 0.42 -12.24
N LYS A 134 3.84 0.89 -12.81
CA LYS A 134 2.50 0.54 -12.32
C LYS A 134 2.26 -0.95 -12.49
N HIS A 135 1.56 -1.56 -11.54
CA HIS A 135 1.26 -3.00 -11.57
C HIS A 135 2.54 -3.87 -11.64
N ASP A 136 3.60 -3.44 -10.95
CA ASP A 136 4.85 -4.16 -10.83
C ASP A 136 5.11 -4.56 -9.38
N GLY A 137 5.57 -5.80 -9.18
CA GLY A 137 5.77 -6.42 -7.87
C GLY A 137 7.20 -6.34 -7.33
N THR A 138 8.11 -5.64 -8.01
CA THR A 138 9.51 -5.49 -7.56
C THR A 138 9.56 -4.97 -6.12
N GLU A 139 10.39 -5.62 -5.30
CA GLU A 139 10.53 -5.42 -3.84
C GLU A 139 9.31 -5.79 -2.98
N SER A 140 8.23 -6.27 -3.59
CA SER A 140 7.05 -6.76 -2.86
C SER A 140 6.99 -8.29 -2.77
N GLU A 141 8.01 -9.00 -3.27
CA GLU A 141 7.99 -10.47 -3.34
C GLU A 141 7.95 -11.12 -1.95
N SER A 142 8.59 -10.49 -0.95
CA SER A 142 8.58 -10.92 0.45
C SER A 142 7.24 -10.66 1.15
N LEU A 143 6.42 -9.75 0.60
CA LEU A 143 5.08 -9.44 1.10
C LEU A 143 4.01 -10.32 0.45
N LEU A 144 4.28 -10.89 -0.73
CA LEU A 144 3.30 -11.64 -1.52
C LEU A 144 3.04 -13.02 -0.91
N ILE A 145 1.83 -13.23 -0.38
CA ILE A 145 1.42 -14.50 0.23
C ILE A 145 0.38 -15.26 -0.61
N GLY A 146 -0.29 -14.58 -1.54
CA GLY A 146 -1.30 -15.18 -2.40
C GLY A 146 -1.48 -14.44 -3.73
N ARG A 147 -2.06 -15.15 -4.71
CA ARG A 147 -2.28 -14.69 -6.10
C ARG A 147 -3.68 -15.09 -6.56
N ASP A 148 -4.12 -14.50 -7.67
CA ASP A 148 -5.37 -14.85 -8.38
C ASP A 148 -6.67 -14.62 -7.58
N PHE A 149 -6.64 -13.83 -6.50
CA PHE A 149 -7.81 -13.46 -5.71
C PHE A 149 -8.74 -12.49 -6.45
N GLY A 150 -8.33 -11.92 -7.59
CA GLY A 150 -9.06 -10.85 -8.27
C GLY A 150 -9.11 -9.55 -7.46
N VAL A 151 -10.25 -8.86 -7.50
CA VAL A 151 -10.50 -7.66 -6.69
C VAL A 151 -11.00 -8.07 -5.30
N ALA A 152 -10.10 -8.04 -4.31
CA ALA A 152 -10.38 -8.42 -2.93
C ALA A 152 -10.89 -7.22 -2.14
N THR A 153 -12.20 -7.12 -1.95
CA THR A 153 -12.86 -5.93 -1.38
C THR A 153 -12.91 -5.93 0.13
N ASP A 154 -12.80 -7.09 0.77
CA ASP A 154 -12.89 -7.23 2.22
C ASP A 154 -12.09 -8.42 2.72
N ILE A 155 -11.54 -8.30 3.94
CA ILE A 155 -10.71 -9.33 4.58
C ILE A 155 -11.02 -9.35 6.07
N GLU A 156 -11.54 -10.47 6.56
CA GLU A 156 -12.02 -10.59 7.94
C GLU A 156 -11.62 -11.92 8.59
N THR A 157 -11.36 -11.89 9.90
CA THR A 157 -11.14 -13.13 10.67
C THR A 157 -12.49 -13.69 11.12
N GLY A 158 -12.78 -14.93 10.75
CA GLY A 158 -14.03 -15.59 11.15
C GLY A 158 -13.99 -16.15 12.58
N PRO A 159 -15.15 -16.50 13.17
CA PRO A 159 -15.22 -17.09 14.51
C PRO A 159 -14.48 -18.44 14.65
N ASN A 160 -14.23 -19.13 13.54
CA ASN A 160 -13.41 -20.34 13.49
C ASN A 160 -11.90 -20.07 13.54
N GLY A 161 -11.48 -18.80 13.54
CA GLY A 161 -10.08 -18.35 13.53
C GLY A 161 -9.42 -18.36 12.15
N ASN A 162 -10.15 -18.72 11.10
CA ASN A 162 -9.69 -18.65 9.71
C ASN A 162 -9.88 -17.23 9.16
N LEU A 163 -9.14 -16.90 8.11
CA LEU A 163 -9.22 -15.60 7.44
C LEU A 163 -10.05 -15.75 6.17
N PHE A 164 -11.00 -14.85 5.96
CA PHE A 164 -11.88 -14.86 4.81
C PHE A 164 -11.58 -13.66 3.92
N VAL A 165 -11.50 -13.89 2.60
CA VAL A 165 -11.25 -12.85 1.60
C VAL A 165 -12.43 -12.80 0.63
N VAL A 166 -13.11 -11.66 0.56
CA VAL A 166 -14.24 -11.44 -0.37
C VAL A 166 -13.72 -10.95 -1.72
N SER A 167 -13.99 -11.71 -2.79
CA SER A 167 -13.58 -11.33 -4.14
C SER A 167 -14.75 -10.87 -5.00
N LEU A 168 -14.75 -9.59 -5.35
CA LEU A 168 -15.79 -8.97 -6.17
C LEU A 168 -15.77 -9.52 -7.60
N THR A 169 -14.60 -9.62 -8.22
CA THR A 169 -14.50 -10.05 -9.63
C THR A 169 -14.65 -11.56 -9.83
N LYS A 170 -14.42 -12.35 -8.77
CA LYS A 170 -14.62 -13.81 -8.82
C LYS A 170 -16.03 -14.22 -8.39
N GLY A 171 -16.70 -13.38 -7.58
CA GLY A 171 -18.01 -13.74 -7.01
C GLY A 171 -17.90 -14.82 -5.94
N GLU A 172 -16.76 -14.89 -5.25
CA GLU A 172 -16.39 -15.95 -4.32
C GLU A 172 -15.90 -15.36 -3.00
N ILE A 173 -16.00 -16.16 -1.93
CA ILE A 173 -15.34 -15.91 -0.66
C ILE A 173 -14.30 -17.02 -0.47
N TYR A 174 -13.04 -16.64 -0.36
CA TYR A 174 -11.95 -17.58 -0.08
C TYR A 174 -11.78 -17.73 1.43
N GLU A 175 -11.68 -18.97 1.90
CA GLU A 175 -11.28 -19.28 3.28
C GLU A 175 -9.81 -19.68 3.30
N ILE A 176 -9.02 -18.97 4.09
CA ILE A 176 -7.60 -19.22 4.35
C ILE A 176 -7.50 -19.83 5.74
N PHE A 177 -6.91 -21.01 5.83
CA PHE A 177 -6.78 -21.77 7.07
C PHE A 177 -5.39 -22.38 7.17
N ARG A 178 -4.99 -22.68 8.41
CA ARG A 178 -3.72 -23.34 8.68
C ARG A 178 -3.77 -24.80 8.24
N ARG A 179 -2.75 -25.24 7.49
CA ARG A 179 -2.55 -26.65 7.13
C ARG A 179 -1.58 -27.35 8.07
#